data_AF-A0A3B9BDA4-F1
#
_entry.id   AF-A0A3B9BDA4-F1
#
_cell.length_a   1.000
_cell.length_b   1.000
_cell.length_c   1.000
_cell.angle_alpha   90.00
_cell.angle_beta   90.00
_cell.angle_gamma   90.00
#
_symmetry.space_group_name_H-M   'P 1'
#
loop_
_entity.id
_entity.type
_entity.pdbx_description
1 polymer ?
#
loop_
_entity_poly.entity_id
_entity_poly.type
_entity_poly.pdbx_seq_one_letter_code
_entity_poly.pdbx_strand_id
1 'polypeptide(L)' 'SCMKIGRPQKSWNLLLAEKPDFHLTVGDTHYADTTDPTIQLQHHVAYRREKEFAKVLRNIPIYAIWDDHDY' A
#
# COMPACT_ATOMS: atom_id res chain seq x y z
N SER A 1 5.01 -3.19 -4.68
CA SER A 1 4.91 -2.09 -5.66
C SER A 1 3.66 -2.28 -6.51
N CYS A 2 3.22 -1.23 -7.18
CA CYS A 2 2.12 -1.17 -8.15
C CYS A 2 0.74 -1.61 -7.66
N MET A 3 0.35 -1.14 -6.47
CA MET A 3 -0.89 -1.57 -5.79
C MET A 3 -2.00 -0.51 -5.86
N LYS A 4 -2.42 -0.12 -7.07
CA LYS A 4 -3.46 0.91 -7.25
C LYS A 4 -4.81 0.49 -6.66
N ILE A 5 -5.44 1.39 -5.90
CA ILE A 5 -6.81 1.23 -5.38
C ILE A 5 -7.81 1.13 -6.55
N GLY A 6 -8.88 0.36 -6.38
CA GLY A 6 -9.89 0.14 -7.42
C GLY A 6 -9.53 -0.96 -8.42
N ARG A 7 -8.33 -1.55 -8.30
CA ARG A 7 -7.95 -2.79 -9.00
C ARG A 7 -7.96 -3.97 -8.03
N PRO A 8 -8.16 -5.21 -8.51
CA PRO A 8 -8.09 -6.39 -7.64
C PRO A 8 -6.71 -6.54 -6.98
N GLN A 9 -6.64 -6.50 -5.64
CA GLN A 9 -5.41 -6.63 -4.86
C GLN A 9 -5.26 -8.05 -4.24
N LYS A 10 -5.31 -9.09 -5.07
CA LYS A 10 -5.27 -10.50 -4.61
C LYS A 10 -3.95 -10.89 -3.95
N SER A 11 -2.88 -10.17 -4.28
CA SER A 11 -1.53 -10.36 -3.76
C SER A 11 -1.45 -10.26 -2.23
N TRP A 12 -2.28 -9.44 -1.57
CA TRP A 12 -2.26 -9.33 -0.11
C TRP A 12 -2.66 -10.62 0.59
N ASN A 13 -3.65 -11.34 0.05
CA ASN A 13 -4.07 -12.62 0.61
C ASN A 13 -2.99 -13.70 0.42
N LEU A 14 -2.27 -13.66 -0.70
CA LEU A 14 -1.13 -14.54 -0.94
C LEU A 14 -0.01 -14.21 0.05
N LEU A 15 0.34 -12.94 0.23
CA LEU A 15 1.33 -12.50 1.22
C LEU A 15 0.99 -12.95 2.64
N LEU A 16 -0.27 -12.80 3.06
CA LEU A 16 -0.73 -13.24 4.38
C LEU A 16 -0.60 -14.76 4.58
N ALA A 17 -0.79 -15.55 3.51
CA ALA A 17 -0.65 -17.01 3.55
C ALA A 17 0.81 -17.46 3.75
N GLU A 18 1.76 -16.71 3.19
CA GLU A 18 3.21 -16.99 3.32
C GLU A 18 3.78 -16.70 4.71
N LYS A 19 3.08 -15.91 5.55
CA LYS A 19 3.51 -15.53 6.91
C LYS A 19 4.96 -15.03 6.98
N PRO A 20 5.35 -14.03 6.17
CA PRO A 20 6.72 -13.53 6.17
C PRO A 20 7.06 -12.77 7.45
N ASP A 21 8.34 -12.72 7.81
CA ASP A 21 8.84 -11.94 8.95
C ASP A 21 8.68 -10.42 8.74
N PHE A 22 8.74 -9.95 7.48
CA PHE A 22 8.48 -8.56 7.10
C PHE A 22 8.06 -8.45 5.62
N HIS A 23 7.51 -7.30 5.26
CA HIS A 23 7.22 -6.93 3.87
C HIS A 23 7.93 -5.63 3.50
N LEU A 24 8.50 -5.56 2.29
CA LEU A 24 9.08 -4.33 1.73
C LEU A 24 8.22 -3.85 0.57
N THR A 25 7.62 -2.67 0.71
CA THR A 25 6.96 -1.97 -0.40
C THR A 25 7.96 -1.06 -1.09
N VAL A 26 8.17 -1.31 -2.38
CA VAL A 26 9.11 -0.54 -3.22
C VAL A 26 8.38 0.44 -4.13
N GLY A 27 7.58 1.34 -3.56
CA GLY A 27 6.85 2.39 -4.28
C GLY A 27 5.50 2.00 -4.88
N ASP A 28 4.90 2.95 -5.60
CA ASP A 28 3.63 2.80 -6.32
C ASP A 28 2.49 2.27 -5.44
N THR A 29 2.27 2.94 -4.31
CA THR A 29 1.42 2.41 -3.25
C THR A 29 0.04 3.04 -3.28
N HIS A 30 -0.05 4.37 -3.37
CA HIS A 30 -1.30 5.10 -3.24
C HIS A 30 -1.70 5.93 -4.47
N TYR A 31 -0.78 6.08 -5.44
CA TYR A 31 -1.02 6.75 -6.73
C TYR A 31 -1.69 8.12 -6.54
N ALA A 32 -1.02 9.01 -5.79
CA ALA A 32 -1.54 10.35 -5.54
C ALA A 32 -1.40 11.25 -6.77
N ASP A 33 -0.27 11.14 -7.48
CA ASP A 33 0.03 11.87 -8.72
C ASP A 33 -0.17 13.39 -8.58
N THR A 34 0.11 13.96 -7.39
CA THR A 34 -0.21 15.36 -7.07
C THR A 34 0.59 15.94 -5.91
N THR A 35 1.18 17.11 -6.09
CA THR A 35 1.92 17.83 -5.04
C THR A 35 1.02 18.52 -3.99
N ASP A 36 -0.30 18.31 -4.02
CA ASP A 36 -1.21 18.83 -2.99
C ASP A 36 -1.20 17.89 -1.76
N PRO A 37 -0.71 18.35 -0.59
CA PRO A 37 -0.59 17.51 0.60
C PRO A 37 -1.95 17.02 1.14
N THR A 38 -3.03 17.76 0.88
CA THR A 38 -4.38 17.35 1.29
C THR A 38 -4.84 16.14 0.48
N ILE A 39 -4.57 16.14 -0.82
CA ILE A 39 -4.93 15.04 -1.71
C ILE A 39 -4.03 13.83 -1.46
N GLN A 40 -2.72 14.03 -1.26
CA GLN A 40 -1.79 12.95 -0.86
C GLN A 40 -2.27 12.24 0.42
N LEU A 41 -2.66 13.00 1.45
CA LEU A 41 -3.19 12.43 2.69
C LEU A 41 -4.46 11.61 2.44
N GLN A 42 -5.38 12.09 1.59
CA GLN A 42 -6.59 11.36 1.24
C GLN A 42 -6.26 10.02 0.57
N HIS A 43 -5.33 10.00 -0.39
CA HIS A 43 -4.91 8.78 -1.07
C HIS A 43 -4.21 7.80 -0.10
N HIS A 44 -3.32 8.28 0.75
CA HIS A 44 -2.68 7.46 1.79
C HIS A 44 -3.70 6.81 2.72
N VAL A 45 -4.69 7.59 3.18
CA VAL A 45 -5.73 7.10 4.10
C VAL A 45 -6.66 6.12 3.37
N ALA A 46 -7.03 6.39 2.12
CA ALA A 46 -7.83 5.49 1.30
C ALA A 46 -7.13 4.14 1.13
N TYR A 47 -5.84 4.14 0.79
CA TYR A 47 -5.08 2.93 0.59
C TYR A 47 -4.98 2.08 1.87
N ARG A 48 -4.68 2.72 3.00
CA ARG A 48 -4.63 2.06 4.32
C ARG A 48 -5.96 1.44 4.76
N ARG A 49 -7.09 1.86 4.17
CA ARG A 49 -8.42 1.31 4.44
C ARG A 49 -8.76 0.08 3.57
N GLU A 50 -7.95 -0.25 2.57
CA GLU A 50 -8.11 -1.50 1.83
C GLU A 50 -8.03 -2.69 2.78
N LYS A 51 -9.11 -3.48 2.85
CA LYS A 51 -9.32 -4.45 3.94
C LYS A 51 -8.16 -5.42 4.11
N GLU A 52 -7.62 -5.91 3.00
CA GLU A 52 -6.53 -6.88 3.01
C GLU A 52 -5.19 -6.21 3.32
N PHE A 53 -4.91 -5.04 2.76
CA PHE A 53 -3.72 -4.28 3.11
C PHE A 53 -3.71 -3.86 4.59
N ALA A 54 -4.87 -3.46 5.14
CA ALA A 54 -5.03 -3.17 6.55
C ALA A 54 -4.77 -4.40 7.44
N LYS A 55 -5.06 -5.62 6.97
CA LYS A 55 -4.67 -6.84 7.69
C LYS A 55 -3.16 -7.05 7.64
N VAL A 56 -2.52 -6.83 6.50
CA VAL A 56 -1.05 -6.92 6.39
C VAL A 56 -0.40 -5.94 7.37
N LEU A 57 -0.81 -4.67 7.36
CA LEU A 57 -0.31 -3.63 8.28
C LEU A 57 -0.41 -4.00 9.77
N ARG A 58 -1.44 -4.77 10.16
CA ARG A 58 -1.65 -5.19 11.55
C ARG A 58 -0.82 -6.40 11.96
N ASN A 59 -0.40 -7.24 11.01
CA ASN A 59 0.19 -8.55 11.31
C ASN A 59 1.65 -8.69 10.87
N ILE A 60 2.11 -7.88 9.92
CA ILE A 60 3.43 -8.00 9.30
C ILE A 60 4.14 -6.64 9.40
N PRO A 61 5.36 -6.58 9.95
CA PRO A 61 6.20 -5.39 9.88
C PRO A 61 6.42 -4.95 8.42
N ILE A 62 6.18 -3.68 8.12
CA ILE A 62 6.34 -3.13 6.77
C ILE A 62 7.42 -2.07 6.75
N TYR A 63 8.37 -2.24 5.83
CA TYR A 63 9.28 -1.18 5.38
C TYR A 63 8.78 -0.67 4.03
N ALA A 64 8.94 0.63 3.78
CA ALA A 64 8.48 1.22 2.53
C ALA A 64 9.46 2.27 2.01
N ILE A 65 9.64 2.30 0.70
CA ILE A 65 10.22 3.40 -0.08
C ILE A 65 9.18 3.86 -1.10
N TRP A 66 9.35 5.08 -1.61
CA TRP A 66 8.47 5.72 -2.59
C TRP A 66 8.96 5.49 -4.01
N ASP A 67 8.07 5.71 -5.00
CA ASP A 67 8.39 5.79 -6.43
C ASP A 67 7.60 6.93 -7.10
N ASP A 68 7.68 7.03 -8.42
CA ASP A 68 7.15 8.13 -9.23
C ASP A 68 5.63 8.33 -9.17
N HIS A 69 4.82 7.40 -8.68
CA HIS A 69 3.38 7.62 -8.47
C HIS A 69 2.99 7.99 -7.03
N ASP A 70 3.94 8.05 -6.09
CA ASP A 70 3.65 8.37 -4.69
C ASP A 70 3.69 9.89 -4.39
N TYR A 71 3.98 10.73 -5.38
CA TYR A 71 4.03 12.19 -5.20
C TYR A 71 2.67 12.86 -5.20
#